data_AF-A0A1B6EXG7-F1
#
_entry.id   AF-A0A1B6EXG7-F1
#
_cell.length_a   1.000
_cell.length_b   1.000
_cell.length_c   1.000
_cell.angle_alpha   90.00
_cell.angle_beta   90.00
_cell.angle_gamma   90.00
#
_symmetry.space_group_name_H-M   'P 1'
#
loop_
_entity.id
_entity.type
_entity.pdbx_description
1 polymer ?
#
loop_
_entity_poly.entity_id
_entity_poly.type
_entity_poly.pdbx_seq_one_letter_code
_entity_poly.pdbx_strand_id
1 'polypeptide(L)'
;MADQGFPGQHTTTTTMTATSTSIQPELRYDPLYLRTLPGMLKVAQIALNFLGFLSIAISGSAGNSRTSFFDSISGFAFWFSGFLLAFYLFHVIEKFYKIPWLKIELGFCALWTVFYLIASTMVAGLTSYSAALGVAAFFGFCAMVVYGYDAWLKYQGVISGQLAQGERHVSKTTSTVTSPAY
;
A
#
# COMPACT_ATOMS: atom_id res chain seq x y z
N MET A 1 -56.55 -48.13 -4.86
CA MET A 1 -55.14 -47.93 -4.49
C MET A 1 -54.73 -46.61 -5.10
N ALA A 2 -54.46 -45.58 -4.28
CA ALA A 2 -54.13 -44.25 -4.80
C ALA A 2 -52.63 -44.21 -5.12
N ASP A 3 -52.28 -44.00 -6.39
CA ASP A 3 -50.91 -43.77 -6.83
C ASP A 3 -50.36 -42.48 -6.19
N GLN A 4 -49.40 -42.63 -5.28
CA GLN A 4 -48.58 -41.51 -4.80
C GLN A 4 -47.65 -41.08 -5.95
N GLY A 5 -48.15 -40.17 -6.79
CA GLY A 5 -47.37 -39.53 -7.84
C GLY A 5 -46.14 -38.83 -7.25
N PHE A 6 -44.96 -39.21 -7.72
CA PHE A 6 -43.71 -38.51 -7.44
C PHE A 6 -43.83 -37.04 -7.90
N PRO A 7 -43.44 -36.04 -7.10
CA PRO A 7 -43.45 -34.65 -7.53
C PRO A 7 -42.42 -34.45 -8.65
N GLY A 8 -42.90 -34.31 -9.89
CA GLY A 8 -42.10 -34.15 -11.12
C GLY A 8 -41.39 -32.80 -11.26
N GLN A 9 -40.91 -32.21 -10.18
CA GLN A 9 -40.17 -30.94 -10.20
C GLN A 9 -38.86 -31.09 -9.42
N HIS A 10 -37.75 -31.19 -10.14
CA HIS A 10 -36.42 -31.01 -9.57
C HIS A 10 -36.00 -29.55 -9.73
N THR A 11 -36.12 -28.76 -8.67
CA THR A 11 -35.55 -27.40 -8.63
C THR A 11 -34.04 -27.51 -8.42
N THR A 12 -33.27 -27.39 -9.50
CA THR A 12 -31.81 -27.31 -9.40
C THR A 12 -31.40 -25.84 -9.27
N THR A 13 -31.07 -25.40 -8.06
CA THR A 13 -30.56 -24.04 -7.82
C THR A 13 -29.06 -24.00 -8.06
N THR A 14 -28.64 -23.57 -9.25
CA THR A 14 -27.22 -23.33 -9.56
C THR A 14 -26.82 -21.93 -9.11
N THR A 15 -26.13 -21.81 -7.98
CA THR A 15 -25.55 -20.53 -7.53
C THR A 15 -24.29 -20.22 -8.32
N MET A 16 -24.40 -19.41 -9.38
CA MET A 16 -23.24 -18.87 -10.09
C MET A 16 -22.74 -17.61 -9.38
N THR A 17 -21.54 -17.67 -8.80
CA THR A 17 -20.89 -16.48 -8.24
C THR A 17 -20.21 -15.71 -9.37
N ALA A 18 -20.95 -14.84 -10.05
CA ALA A 18 -20.38 -13.90 -11.01
C ALA A 18 -19.76 -12.72 -10.24
N THR A 19 -18.44 -12.57 -10.31
CA THR A 19 -17.74 -11.41 -9.72
C THR A 19 -17.72 -10.30 -10.76
N SER A 20 -18.66 -9.36 -10.71
CA SER A 20 -18.64 -8.15 -11.56
C SER A 20 -18.04 -6.97 -10.79
N THR A 21 -16.85 -6.54 -11.20
CA THR A 21 -16.18 -5.35 -10.66
C THR A 21 -16.75 -4.10 -11.33
N SER A 22 -17.68 -3.41 -10.67
CA SER A 22 -18.20 -2.12 -11.12
C SER A 22 -17.36 -1.00 -10.51
N ILE A 23 -16.42 -0.47 -11.28
CA ILE A 23 -15.56 0.66 -10.89
C ILE A 23 -16.19 1.92 -11.43
N GLN A 24 -16.70 2.80 -10.56
CA GLN A 24 -17.18 4.11 -10.98
C GLN A 24 -15.97 5.03 -11.21
N PRO A 25 -15.69 5.46 -12.46
CA PRO A 25 -14.46 6.15 -12.80
C PRO A 25 -14.63 7.68 -12.66
N GLU A 26 -15.06 8.15 -11.50
CA GLU A 26 -15.08 9.59 -11.21
C GLU A 26 -13.76 9.96 -10.55
N LEU A 27 -12.98 10.83 -11.21
CA LEU A 27 -11.71 11.37 -10.69
C LEU A 27 -12.02 12.29 -9.50
N ARG A 28 -12.29 11.71 -8.33
CA ARG A 28 -12.67 12.44 -7.13
C ARG A 28 -11.47 12.58 -6.21
N TYR A 29 -11.10 13.83 -5.94
CA TYR A 29 -10.16 14.17 -4.88
C TYR A 29 -10.82 13.83 -3.54
N ASP A 30 -10.36 12.77 -2.88
CA ASP A 30 -10.85 12.40 -1.57
C ASP A 30 -9.81 12.64 -0.48
N PRO A 31 -9.86 13.79 0.22
CA PRO A 31 -8.97 14.06 1.34
C PRO A 31 -9.23 13.14 2.53
N LEU A 32 -10.35 12.38 2.58
CA LEU A 32 -10.52 11.34 3.58
C LEU A 32 -9.47 10.23 3.45
N TYR A 33 -8.87 10.01 2.27
CA TYR A 33 -7.83 9.01 2.10
C TYR A 33 -6.61 9.29 2.99
N LEU A 34 -6.25 10.56 3.22
CA LEU A 34 -5.17 10.91 4.16
C LEU A 34 -5.48 10.53 5.61
N ARG A 35 -6.76 10.41 5.98
CA ARG A 35 -7.20 9.97 7.31
C ARG A 35 -7.28 8.46 7.45
N THR A 36 -7.15 7.70 6.36
CA THR A 36 -7.05 6.25 6.45
C THR A 36 -5.69 5.85 7.02
N LEU A 37 -5.62 4.69 7.67
CA LEU A 37 -4.37 4.10 8.15
C LEU A 37 -3.26 4.14 7.09
N PRO A 38 -3.44 3.61 5.86
CA PRO A 38 -2.38 3.65 4.84
C PRO A 38 -1.99 5.07 4.41
N GLY A 39 -2.94 6.01 4.36
CA GLY A 39 -2.65 7.42 4.06
C GLY A 39 -1.79 8.09 5.12
N MET A 40 -2.11 7.89 6.40
CA MET A 40 -1.35 8.47 7.51
C MET A 40 0.07 7.90 7.60
N LEU A 41 0.25 6.60 7.34
CA LEU A 41 1.59 5.99 7.28
C LEU A 41 2.44 6.59 6.14
N LYS A 42 1.86 6.83 4.96
CA LYS A 42 2.57 7.51 3.86
C LYS A 42 3.00 8.93 4.23
N VAL A 43 2.12 9.69 4.88
CA VAL A 43 2.44 11.04 5.34
C VAL A 43 3.58 11.01 6.35
N ALA A 44 3.54 10.07 7.30
CA ALA A 44 4.62 9.88 8.28
C ALA A 44 5.95 9.52 7.60
N GLN A 45 5.94 8.62 6.60
CA GLN A 45 7.13 8.28 5.80
C GLN A 45 7.69 9.51 5.08
N ILE A 46 6.84 10.27 4.38
CA ILE A 46 7.26 11.49 3.65
C ILE A 46 7.87 12.51 4.61
N ALA A 47 7.25 12.73 5.77
CA ALA A 47 7.77 13.65 6.79
C ALA A 47 9.15 13.19 7.30
N LEU A 48 9.30 11.92 7.68
CA LEU A 48 10.56 11.38 8.17
C LEU A 48 11.68 11.46 7.12
N ASN A 49 11.36 11.18 5.86
CA ASN A 49 12.33 11.28 4.75
C ASN A 49 12.77 12.74 4.54
N PHE A 50 11.83 13.68 4.61
CA PHE A 50 12.13 15.11 4.48
C PHE A 50 12.97 15.63 5.65
N LEU A 51 12.65 15.23 6.88
CA LEU A 51 13.45 15.59 8.06
C LEU A 51 14.86 14.98 8.00
N GLY A 52 14.98 13.71 7.57
CA GLY A 52 16.27 13.04 7.35
C GLY A 52 17.11 13.76 6.30
N PHE A 53 16.52 14.09 5.15
CA PHE A 53 17.17 14.86 4.08
C PHE A 53 17.63 16.25 4.58
N LEU A 54 16.74 16.98 5.24
CA LEU A 54 17.03 18.32 5.76
C LEU A 54 18.15 18.30 6.80
N SER A 55 18.21 17.27 7.66
CA SER A 55 19.26 17.14 8.65
C SER A 55 20.65 16.94 8.04
N ILE A 56 20.76 16.19 6.93
CA ILE A 56 22.02 16.05 6.18
C ILE A 56 22.39 17.35 5.48
N ALA A 57 21.41 18.04 4.88
CA ALA A 57 21.62 19.31 4.23
C ALA A 57 22.17 20.38 5.20
N ILE A 58 21.59 20.47 6.41
CA ILE A 58 22.06 21.39 7.47
C ILE A 58 23.47 21.02 7.95
N SER A 59 23.82 19.73 8.00
CA SER A 59 25.15 19.30 8.42
C SER A 59 26.27 19.71 7.45
N GLY A 60 25.95 20.24 6.27
CA GLY A 60 26.93 20.67 5.26
C GLY A 60 27.86 19.55 4.75
N SER A 61 27.56 18.29 5.08
CA SER A 61 28.40 17.12 4.85
C SER A 61 28.07 16.43 3.52
N ALA A 62 27.57 17.18 2.53
CA ALA A 62 27.05 16.65 1.27
C ALA A 62 28.10 15.96 0.38
N GLY A 63 29.40 16.08 0.72
CA GLY A 63 30.51 15.46 -0.02
C GLY A 63 30.98 14.10 0.49
N ASN A 64 30.45 13.58 1.61
CA ASN A 64 30.85 12.28 2.14
C ASN A 64 29.98 11.17 1.52
N SER A 65 30.59 10.12 0.94
CA SER A 65 29.85 9.07 0.24
C SER A 65 28.75 8.41 1.09
N ARG A 66 28.92 8.38 2.43
CA ARG A 66 27.94 7.81 3.37
C ARG A 66 26.69 8.67 3.52
N THR A 67 26.85 9.99 3.62
CA THR A 67 25.73 10.93 3.73
C THR A 67 25.03 11.09 2.39
N SER A 68 25.77 11.11 1.28
CA SER A 68 25.18 11.13 -0.07
C SER A 68 24.35 9.87 -0.38
N PHE A 69 24.74 8.71 0.15
CA PHE A 69 23.96 7.48 0.03
C PHE A 69 22.62 7.57 0.78
N PHE A 70 22.62 8.04 2.02
CA PHE A 70 21.40 8.29 2.78
C PHE A 70 20.49 9.30 2.08
N ASP A 71 21.09 10.38 1.57
CA ASP A 71 20.37 11.46 0.90
C ASP A 71 19.68 10.98 -0.39
N SER A 72 20.38 10.14 -1.16
CA SER A 72 19.83 9.50 -2.35
C SER A 72 18.65 8.59 -2.02
N ILE A 73 18.79 7.73 -1.00
CA ILE A 73 17.71 6.84 -0.54
C ILE A 73 16.50 7.67 -0.10
N SER A 74 16.74 8.74 0.67
CA SER A 74 15.67 9.61 1.17
C SER A 74 14.98 10.39 0.06
N GLY A 75 15.73 10.88 -0.92
CA GLY A 75 15.19 11.52 -2.11
C GLY A 75 14.30 10.57 -2.92
N PHE A 76 14.77 9.36 -3.22
CA PHE A 76 13.97 8.37 -3.94
C PHE A 76 12.74 7.93 -3.13
N ALA A 77 12.89 7.73 -1.82
CA ALA A 77 11.80 7.39 -0.92
C ALA A 77 10.71 8.46 -0.91
N PHE A 78 11.11 9.72 -0.82
CA PHE A 78 10.24 10.89 -0.84
C PHE A 78 9.46 11.00 -2.14
N TRP A 79 10.15 10.97 -3.29
CA TRP A 79 9.51 11.08 -4.59
C TRP A 79 8.55 9.91 -4.86
N PHE A 80 8.99 8.68 -4.61
CA PHE A 80 8.15 7.50 -4.85
C PHE A 80 6.91 7.48 -3.95
N SER A 81 7.08 7.79 -2.65
CA SER A 81 5.95 7.85 -1.71
C SER A 81 4.99 9.00 -2.04
N GLY A 82 5.53 10.14 -2.50
CA GLY A 82 4.75 11.29 -2.96
C GLY A 82 3.93 10.99 -4.22
N PHE A 83 4.52 10.37 -5.23
CA PHE A 83 3.80 9.95 -6.44
C PHE A 83 2.73 8.91 -6.14
N LEU A 84 3.02 7.92 -5.29
CA LEU A 84 2.01 6.97 -4.82
C LEU A 84 0.87 7.68 -4.11
N LEU A 85 1.16 8.60 -3.18
CA LEU A 85 0.14 9.36 -2.47
C LEU A 85 -0.75 10.12 -3.46
N ALA A 86 -0.16 10.78 -4.47
CA ALA A 86 -0.93 11.46 -5.51
C ALA A 86 -1.83 10.49 -6.31
N PHE A 87 -1.32 9.32 -6.70
CA PHE A 87 -2.14 8.32 -7.41
C PHE A 87 -3.30 7.77 -6.57
N TYR A 88 -3.09 7.59 -5.26
CA TYR A 88 -4.14 7.23 -4.31
C TYR A 88 -5.17 8.37 -4.15
N LEU A 89 -4.71 9.62 -4.07
CA LEU A 89 -5.55 10.81 -3.87
C LEU A 89 -6.47 11.11 -5.05
N PHE A 90 -5.97 10.89 -6.27
CA PHE A 90 -6.71 11.07 -7.51
C PHE A 90 -7.47 9.81 -7.95
N HIS A 91 -7.52 8.74 -7.13
CA HIS A 91 -8.16 7.46 -7.49
C HIS A 91 -7.68 6.87 -8.85
N VAL A 92 -6.48 7.25 -9.32
CA VAL A 92 -5.88 6.72 -10.56
C VAL A 92 -5.63 5.21 -10.45
N ILE A 93 -5.42 4.73 -9.21
CA ILE A 93 -5.24 3.31 -8.89
C ILE A 93 -6.48 2.48 -9.25
N GLU A 94 -7.69 3.04 -9.14
CA GLU A 94 -8.93 2.34 -9.51
C GLU A 94 -9.06 2.19 -11.04
N LYS A 95 -8.55 3.16 -11.81
CA LYS A 95 -8.46 3.06 -13.28
C LYS A 95 -7.52 1.91 -13.70
N PHE A 96 -6.47 1.67 -12.93
CA PHE A 96 -5.46 0.64 -13.17
C PHE A 96 -5.58 -0.56 -12.22
N TYR A 97 -6.79 -1.03 -11.95
CA TYR A 97 -7.08 -2.19 -11.06
C TYR A 97 -6.39 -3.50 -11.47
N LYS A 98 -5.93 -3.62 -12.73
CA LYS A 98 -5.18 -4.81 -13.21
C LYS A 98 -3.76 -4.90 -12.62
N ILE A 99 -3.20 -3.79 -12.17
CA ILE A 99 -1.84 -3.77 -11.61
C ILE A 99 -1.95 -4.13 -10.12
N PRO A 100 -1.20 -5.13 -9.62
CA PRO A 100 -1.22 -5.50 -8.20
C PRO A 100 -0.45 -4.47 -7.35
N TRP A 101 -1.00 -3.26 -7.23
CA TRP A 101 -0.39 -2.13 -6.51
C TRP A 101 0.03 -2.47 -5.08
N LEU A 102 -0.79 -3.26 -4.36
CA LEU A 102 -0.47 -3.74 -3.01
C LEU A 102 0.85 -4.51 -2.95
N LYS A 103 1.16 -5.34 -3.96
CA LYS A 103 2.39 -6.14 -4.01
C LYS A 103 3.61 -5.27 -4.33
N ILE A 104 3.44 -4.32 -5.26
CA ILE A 104 4.51 -3.36 -5.62
C ILE A 104 4.87 -2.52 -4.39
N GLU A 105 3.85 -2.03 -3.68
CA GLU A 105 4.03 -1.20 -2.50
C GLU A 105 4.65 -1.97 -1.33
N LEU A 106 4.27 -3.24 -1.14
CA LEU A 106 4.93 -4.12 -0.17
C LEU A 106 6.41 -4.32 -0.51
N GLY A 107 6.72 -4.65 -1.76
CA GLY A 107 8.10 -4.83 -2.21
C GLY A 107 8.94 -3.58 -2.02
N PHE A 108 8.36 -2.41 -2.34
CA PHE A 108 9.01 -1.13 -2.10
C PHE A 108 9.25 -0.88 -0.61
N CYS A 109 8.24 -1.02 0.26
CA CYS A 109 8.39 -0.79 1.70
C CYS A 109 9.43 -1.72 2.32
N ALA A 110 9.39 -3.01 1.97
CA ALA A 110 10.36 -4.00 2.47
C ALA A 110 11.80 -3.66 2.05
N LEU A 111 12.00 -3.31 0.78
CA LEU A 111 13.32 -2.95 0.27
C LEU A 111 13.84 -1.64 0.91
N TRP A 112 12.98 -0.63 1.04
CA TRP A 112 13.35 0.63 1.67
C TRP A 112 13.63 0.51 3.16
N THR A 113 12.96 -0.42 3.86
CA THR A 113 13.27 -0.74 5.26
C THR A 113 14.73 -1.19 5.42
N VAL A 114 15.20 -2.07 4.53
CA VAL A 114 16.59 -2.56 4.53
C VAL A 114 17.56 -1.43 4.17
N PHE A 115 17.24 -0.63 3.15
CA PHE A 115 18.09 0.51 2.77
C PHE A 115 18.21 1.55 3.88
N TYR A 116 17.13 1.88 4.57
CA TYR A 116 17.18 2.80 5.72
C TYR A 116 17.99 2.22 6.88
N LEU A 117 17.92 0.91 7.13
CA LEU A 117 18.75 0.28 8.17
C LEU A 117 20.25 0.43 7.87
N ILE A 118 20.66 0.19 6.62
CA ILE A 118 22.05 0.33 6.20
C ILE A 118 22.47 1.80 6.20
N ALA A 119 21.64 2.69 5.64
CA ALA A 119 21.95 4.11 5.56
C ALA A 119 22.06 4.75 6.95
N SER A 120 21.12 4.46 7.86
CA SER A 120 21.16 4.96 9.24
C SER A 120 22.37 4.46 10.01
N THR A 121 22.76 3.20 9.85
CA THR A 121 23.98 2.68 10.51
C THR A 121 25.25 3.34 9.98
N MET A 122 25.33 3.62 8.67
CA MET A 122 26.46 4.37 8.10
C MET A 122 26.56 5.81 8.63
N VAL A 123 25.42 6.51 8.75
CA VAL A 123 25.36 7.89 9.26
C VAL A 123 25.56 7.94 10.78
N ALA A 124 25.09 6.93 11.53
CA ALA A 124 25.32 6.82 12.96
C ALA A 124 26.82 6.74 13.30
N GLY A 125 27.63 6.09 12.45
CA GLY A 125 29.09 6.06 12.61
C GLY A 125 29.79 7.41 12.38
N LEU A 126 29.08 8.42 11.89
CA LEU A 126 29.57 9.79 11.68
C LEU A 126 29.07 10.78 12.74
N THR A 127 28.33 10.32 13.75
CA THR A 127 27.73 11.18 14.80
C THR A 127 28.78 11.99 15.57
N SER A 128 30.02 11.51 15.65
CA SER A 128 31.14 12.22 16.28
C SER A 128 31.55 13.51 15.57
N TYR A 129 31.20 13.68 14.29
CA TYR A 129 31.57 14.86 13.50
C TYR A 129 30.54 15.98 13.59
N SER A 130 29.26 15.65 13.76
CA SER A 130 28.16 16.61 13.77
C SER A 130 26.94 16.04 14.47
N ALA A 131 26.36 16.84 15.38
CA ALA A 131 25.11 16.49 16.04
C ALA A 131 23.96 16.31 15.04
N ALA A 132 23.98 17.04 13.92
CA ALA A 132 22.96 16.91 12.88
C ALA A 132 22.95 15.53 12.22
N LEU A 133 24.11 14.86 12.13
CA LEU A 133 24.21 13.48 11.63
C LEU A 133 23.61 12.48 12.61
N GLY A 134 23.75 12.71 13.92
CA GLY A 134 23.07 11.91 14.94
C GLY A 134 21.54 12.00 14.81
N VAL A 135 21.03 13.21 14.58
CA VAL A 135 19.59 13.45 14.32
C VAL A 135 19.13 12.80 13.01
N ALA A 136 19.95 12.86 11.96
CA ALA A 136 19.68 12.19 10.69
C ALA A 136 19.57 10.67 10.86
N ALA A 137 20.50 10.06 11.59
CA ALA A 137 20.48 8.63 11.87
C ALA A 137 19.22 8.23 12.66
N PHE A 138 18.84 9.02 13.68
CA PHE A 138 17.62 8.81 14.45
C PHE A 138 16.37 8.83 13.55
N PHE A 139 16.20 9.87 12.73
CA PHE A 139 15.06 9.95 11.82
C PHE A 139 15.06 8.83 10.77
N GLY A 140 16.23 8.40 10.29
CA GLY A 140 16.32 7.24 9.41
C GLY A 140 15.95 5.91 10.09
N PHE A 141 16.27 5.73 11.37
CA PHE A 141 15.80 4.56 12.13
C PHE A 141 14.29 4.60 12.37
N CYS A 142 13.73 5.78 12.66
CA CYS A 142 12.28 5.95 12.70
C CYS A 142 11.64 5.64 11.36
N ALA A 143 12.22 6.11 10.24
CA ALA A 143 11.74 5.80 8.90
C ALA A 143 11.78 4.29 8.64
N MET A 144 12.85 3.60 9.02
CA MET A 144 12.96 2.15 8.94
C MET A 144 11.79 1.46 9.66
N VAL A 145 11.49 1.84 10.90
CA VAL A 145 10.38 1.24 11.67
C VAL A 145 9.04 1.50 11.00
N VAL A 146 8.81 2.72 10.51
CA VAL A 146 7.55 3.09 9.84
C VAL A 146 7.37 2.34 8.52
N TYR A 147 8.43 2.24 7.69
CA TYR A 147 8.41 1.45 6.47
C TYR A 147 8.21 -0.05 6.76
N GLY A 148 8.85 -0.57 7.80
CA GLY A 148 8.70 -1.96 8.22
C GLY A 148 7.29 -2.28 8.71
N TYR A 149 6.69 -1.39 9.51
CA TYR A 149 5.31 -1.52 9.98
C TYR A 149 4.31 -1.44 8.83
N ASP A 150 4.53 -0.53 7.87
CA ASP A 150 3.72 -0.42 6.67
C ASP A 150 3.81 -1.69 5.79
N ALA A 151 5.01 -2.24 5.64
CA ALA A 151 5.21 -3.52 4.93
C ALA A 151 4.48 -4.68 5.64
N TRP A 152 4.51 -4.72 6.97
CA TRP A 152 3.81 -5.74 7.76
C TRP A 152 2.30 -5.67 7.58
N LEU A 153 1.71 -4.48 7.69
CA LEU A 153 0.27 -4.29 7.46
C LEU A 153 -0.13 -4.72 6.04
N LYS A 154 0.69 -4.37 5.05
CA LYS A 154 0.46 -4.76 3.65
C LYS A 154 0.64 -6.25 3.44
N TYR A 155 1.58 -6.89 4.12
CA TYR A 155 1.76 -8.33 4.06
C TYR A 155 0.53 -9.08 4.58
N GLN A 156 -0.05 -8.62 5.69
CA GLN A 156 -1.32 -9.13 6.21
C GLN A 156 -2.48 -8.89 5.21
N GLY A 157 -2.51 -7.71 4.57
CA GLY A 157 -3.47 -7.40 3.49
C GLY A 157 -3.33 -8.32 2.27
N VAL A 158 -2.11 -8.65 1.86
CA VAL A 158 -1.83 -9.56 0.74
C VAL A 158 -2.27 -10.98 1.07
N ILE A 159 -1.98 -11.46 2.28
CA ILE A 159 -2.40 -12.80 2.74
C ILE A 159 -3.92 -12.90 2.81
N SER A 160 -4.60 -11.86 3.29
CA SER A 160 -6.07 -11.81 3.37
C SER A 160 -6.75 -11.57 2.02
N GLY A 161 -5.99 -11.38 0.94
CA GLY A 161 -6.54 -11.16 -0.41
C GLY A 161 -7.27 -9.82 -0.56
N GLN A 162 -6.93 -8.84 0.28
CA GLN A 162 -7.51 -7.49 0.21
C GLN A 162 -7.04 -6.75 -1.05
N LEU A 163 -7.91 -5.90 -1.60
CA LEU A 163 -7.57 -4.98 -2.68
C LEU A 163 -6.84 -3.76 -2.11
N ALA A 164 -5.89 -3.20 -2.86
CA ALA A 164 -5.09 -2.04 -2.44
C ALA A 164 -5.96 -0.80 -2.12
N GLN A 165 -7.08 -0.66 -2.82
CA GLN A 165 -8.10 0.36 -2.65
C GLN A 165 -9.35 -0.13 -3.40
N GLY A 166 -10.55 0.19 -2.90
CA GLY A 166 -11.83 -0.19 -3.51
C GLY A 166 -12.51 -1.39 -2.83
N GLU A 167 -13.82 -1.29 -2.69
CA GLU A 167 -14.66 -2.34 -2.11
C GLU A 167 -14.91 -3.41 -3.17
N ARG A 168 -14.60 -4.68 -2.83
CA ARG A 168 -15.00 -5.81 -3.67
C ARG A 168 -16.51 -5.99 -3.49
N HIS A 169 -17.31 -5.22 -4.21
CA HIS A 169 -18.75 -5.47 -4.27
C HIS A 169 -18.98 -6.83 -4.96
N VAL A 170 -19.11 -7.87 -4.16
CA VAL A 170 -19.54 -9.19 -4.61
C VAL A 170 -21.05 -9.11 -4.80
N SER A 171 -21.50 -8.67 -5.98
CA SER A 171 -22.89 -8.83 -6.38
C SER A 171 -23.18 -10.31 -6.56
N LYS A 172 -23.79 -10.94 -5.55
CA LYS A 172 -24.35 -12.29 -5.69
C LYS A 172 -25.59 -12.21 -6.59
N THR A 173 -25.43 -12.47 -7.88
CA THR A 173 -26.57 -12.64 -8.79
C THR A 173 -27.08 -14.08 -8.69
N THR A 174 -28.23 -14.26 -8.04
CA THR A 174 -28.93 -15.56 -8.00
C THR A 174 -29.82 -15.68 -9.23
N SER A 175 -29.43 -16.52 -10.19
CA SER A 175 -30.28 -16.87 -11.34
C SER A 175 -31.01 -18.19 -11.05
N THR A 176 -32.34 -18.14 -10.90
CA THR A 176 -33.17 -19.34 -10.80
C THR A 176 -33.53 -19.85 -12.19
N VAL A 177 -33.02 -21.02 -12.57
CA VAL A 177 -33.39 -21.68 -13.83
C VAL A 177 -34.50 -22.69 -13.53
N THR A 178 -35.69 -22.46 -14.06
CA THR A 178 -36.81 -23.42 -14.01
C THR A 178 -36.82 -24.19 -15.33
N SER A 179 -36.55 -25.50 -15.32
CA SER A 179 -36.69 -26.32 -16.53
C SER A 179 -38.17 -26.59 -16.81
N PRO A 180 -38.65 -26.46 -18.07
CA PRO A 180 -40.03 -26.80 -18.40
C PRO A 180 -40.25 -28.31 -18.30
N ALA A 181 -41.40 -28.71 -17.77
CA ALA A 181 -41.84 -30.10 -17.73
C ALA A 181 -42.23 -30.54 -19.15
N TYR A 182 -41.65 -31.66 -19.60
CA TYR A 182 -42.08 -32.41 -20.79
C TYR A 182 -42.98 -33.56 -20.37
#